data_AF-A0A554RXE6-F1
#
_entry.id   AF-A0A554RXE6-F1
#
_cell.length_a   1.000
_cell.length_b   1.000
_cell.length_c   1.000
_cell.angle_alpha   90.00
_cell.angle_beta   90.00
_cell.angle_gamma   90.00
#
_symmetry.space_group_name_H-M   'P 1'
#
loop_
_entity.id
_entity.type
_entity.pdbx_description
1 polymer ?
#
loop_
_entity_poly.entity_id
_entity_poly.type
_entity_poly.pdbx_seq_one_letter_code
_entity_poly.pdbx_strand_id
1 'polypeptide(L)' 'MPWLQHASVLNDSAQRRKRLYVVLVSLQSVLATISPGSRWAQRLYGLLAEHPSVPLAGMGIPDNWYEDDFWSARLA' A
#
# COMPACT_ATOMS: atom_id res chain seq x y z
N MET A 1 -4.27 1.09 27.92
CA MET A 1 -4.56 1.12 26.47
C MET A 1 -4.29 -0.26 25.86
N PRO A 2 -5.23 -1.23 25.92
CA PRO A 2 -4.95 -2.65 25.67
C PRO A 2 -5.32 -3.14 24.26
N TRP A 3 -5.34 -2.27 23.25
CA TRP A 3 -5.84 -2.63 21.92
C TRP A 3 -4.81 -3.34 21.02
N LEU A 4 -3.57 -3.56 21.49
CA LEU A 4 -2.50 -4.21 20.72
C LEU A 4 -2.17 -5.66 21.14
N GLN A 5 -2.93 -6.24 22.09
CA GLN A 5 -2.63 -7.60 22.60
C GLN A 5 -2.97 -8.72 21.62
N HIS A 6 -3.74 -8.44 20.57
CA HIS A 6 -4.18 -9.45 19.60
C HIS A 6 -3.54 -9.21 18.23
N ALA A 7 -2.21 -9.35 18.15
CA ALA A 7 -1.52 -9.51 16.86
C ALA A 7 -2.09 -10.68 16.02
N SER A 8 -2.87 -11.57 16.65
CA SER A 8 -3.66 -12.63 16.01
C SER A 8 -4.83 -12.14 15.15
N VAL A 9 -5.42 -10.97 15.41
CA VAL A 9 -6.43 -10.34 14.51
C VAL A 9 -5.79 -9.95 13.18
N LEU A 10 -4.51 -9.62 13.21
CA LEU A 10 -3.77 -9.41 11.98
C LEU A 10 -3.49 -10.77 11.29
N ASN A 11 -3.32 -11.87 12.04
CA ASN A 11 -2.75 -13.14 11.54
C ASN A 11 -3.64 -13.98 10.60
N ASP A 12 -4.81 -13.47 10.23
CA ASP A 12 -5.66 -14.09 9.20
C ASP A 12 -5.08 -13.80 7.80
N SER A 13 -4.07 -14.59 7.45
CA SER A 13 -3.07 -14.26 6.43
C SER A 13 -3.66 -14.08 5.03
N ALA A 14 -4.77 -14.74 4.69
CA ALA A 14 -5.42 -14.60 3.39
C ALA A 14 -6.20 -13.28 3.24
N GLN A 15 -6.86 -12.84 4.32
CA GLN A 15 -7.59 -11.56 4.34
C GLN A 15 -6.63 -10.37 4.45
N ARG A 16 -5.56 -10.46 5.25
CA ARG A 16 -4.56 -9.39 5.40
C ARG A 16 -3.84 -9.11 4.09
N ARG A 17 -3.49 -10.19 3.39
CA ARG A 17 -2.93 -10.17 2.04
C ARG A 17 -3.76 -9.32 1.10
N LYS A 18 -5.09 -9.49 1.04
CA LYS A 18 -5.95 -8.64 0.17
C LYS A 18 -6.16 -7.20 0.67
N ARG A 19 -5.93 -6.90 1.95
CA ARG A 19 -6.22 -5.59 2.55
C ARG A 19 -5.06 -4.60 2.43
N LEU A 20 -3.83 -5.07 2.21
CA LEU A 20 -2.65 -4.21 2.23
C LEU A 20 -2.70 -3.16 1.12
N TYR A 21 -3.06 -3.57 -0.10
CA TYR A 21 -3.29 -2.65 -1.21
C TYR A 21 -4.38 -1.60 -0.88
N VAL A 22 -5.51 -2.02 -0.31
CA VAL A 22 -6.60 -1.11 0.09
C VAL A 22 -6.13 -0.09 1.12
N VAL A 23 -5.32 -0.50 2.10
CA VAL A 23 -4.73 0.40 3.10
C VAL A 23 -3.79 1.41 2.44
N LEU A 24 -2.95 0.97 1.49
CA LEU A 24 -2.04 1.86 0.75
C LEU A 24 -2.82 2.90 -0.07
N VAL A 25 -3.85 2.48 -0.80
CA VAL A 25 -4.74 3.39 -1.56
C VAL A 25 -5.46 4.37 -0.63
N SER A 26 -5.96 3.89 0.51
CA SER A 26 -6.64 4.74 1.50
C SER A 26 -5.68 5.79 2.07
N LEU A 27 -4.46 5.38 2.43
CA LEU A 27 -3.44 6.29 2.94
C LEU A 27 -3.09 7.36 1.91
N GLN A 28 -2.89 6.96 0.64
CA GLN A 28 -2.61 7.92 -0.43
C GLN A 28 -3.77 8.89 -0.69
N SER A 29 -5.02 8.42 -0.55
CA SER A 29 -6.20 9.26 -0.71
C SER A 29 -6.26 10.34 0.38
N VAL A 30 -5.95 9.97 1.62
CA VAL A 30 -5.83 10.93 2.72
C VAL A 30 -4.69 11.91 2.46
N LEU A 31 -3.51 11.41 2.08
CA LEU A 31 -2.35 12.24 1.75
C LEU A 31 -2.63 13.25 0.62
N ALA A 32 -3.39 12.85 -0.40
CA ALA A 32 -3.79 13.78 -1.46
C ALA A 32 -4.61 14.97 -0.94
N THR A 33 -5.32 14.81 0.18
CA THR A 33 -6.12 15.88 0.80
C THR A 33 -5.28 16.73 1.76
N ILE A 34 -4.47 16.09 2.62
CA ILE A 34 -3.77 16.78 3.70
C ILE A 34 -2.35 17.23 3.32
N SER A 35 -1.75 16.65 2.29
CA SER A 35 -0.40 16.93 1.83
C SER A 35 -0.25 16.66 0.32
N PRO A 36 -0.80 17.53 -0.54
CA PRO A 36 -0.83 17.31 -2.00
C PRO A 36 0.56 17.19 -2.64
N GLY A 37 1.60 17.75 -2.01
CA GLY A 37 3.00 17.65 -2.45
C GLY A 37 3.78 16.45 -1.88
N SER A 38 3.11 15.53 -1.19
CA SER A 38 3.76 14.37 -0.59
C SER A 38 4.35 13.44 -1.65
N ARG A 39 5.66 13.17 -1.53
CA ARG A 39 6.37 12.19 -2.39
C ARG A 39 6.15 10.74 -1.96
N TRP A 40 5.13 10.47 -1.14
CA TRP A 40 4.89 9.15 -0.58
C TRP A 40 4.67 8.08 -1.66
N ALA A 41 3.91 8.39 -2.72
CA ALA A 41 3.68 7.44 -3.81
C ALA A 41 5.00 7.04 -4.51
N GLN A 42 5.88 8.02 -4.76
CA GLN A 42 7.22 7.78 -5.32
C GLN A 42 8.08 6.91 -4.40
N ARG A 43 8.01 7.13 -3.08
CA ARG A 43 8.74 6.33 -2.08
C ARG A 43 8.20 4.91 -1.98
N LEU A 44 6.89 4.72 -2.07
CA LEU A 44 6.26 3.40 -2.11
C LEU A 44 6.71 2.64 -3.37
N TYR A 45 6.68 3.30 -4.53
CA TYR A 45 7.16 2.71 -5.77
C TYR A 45 8.63 2.28 -5.66
N GLY A 46 9.50 3.17 -5.17
CA GLY A 46 10.92 2.85 -4.93
C GLY A 46 11.11 1.67 -3.98
N LEU A 47 10.37 1.65 -2.86
CA LEU A 47 10.43 0.57 -1.88
C LEU A 47 10.06 -0.79 -2.50
N LEU A 48 8.99 -0.83 -3.30
CA LEU A 48 8.57 -2.08 -3.94
C LEU A 48 9.54 -2.50 -5.06
N ALA A 49 10.12 -1.54 -5.78
CA ALA A 49 11.14 -1.79 -6.80
C ALA A 49 12.47 -2.30 -6.19
N GLU A 50 12.84 -1.82 -5.01
CA GLU A 50 14.03 -2.29 -4.25
C GLU A 50 13.86 -3.72 -3.71
N HIS A 51 12.61 -4.20 -3.58
CA HIS A 51 12.28 -5.50 -3.02
C HIS A 51 11.48 -6.39 -3.98
N PRO A 52 12.03 -6.76 -5.16
CA PRO A 52 11.32 -7.54 -6.18
C PRO A 52 11.02 -8.98 -5.74
N SER A 53 11.69 -9.48 -4.70
CA SER A 53 11.45 -10.80 -4.11
C SER A 53 10.16 -10.87 -3.27
N VAL A 54 9.51 -9.74 -2.99
CA VAL A 54 8.29 -9.69 -2.19
C VAL A 54 7.08 -10.03 -3.08
N PRO A 55 6.24 -11.00 -2.70
CA PRO A 55 5.10 -11.41 -3.52
C PRO A 55 3.98 -10.34 -3.50
N LEU A 56 3.99 -9.44 -4.48
CA LEU A 56 3.00 -8.35 -4.64
C LEU A 56 1.57 -8.87 -4.77
N ALA A 57 1.34 -9.87 -5.63
CA ALA A 57 0.04 -10.53 -5.78
C ALA A 57 -0.42 -11.17 -4.46
N GLY A 58 0.55 -11.69 -3.68
CA GLY A 58 0.31 -12.12 -2.30
C GLY A 58 -0.25 -11.00 -1.45
N MET A 59 0.22 -9.76 -1.57
CA MET A 59 -0.28 -8.59 -0.84
C MET A 59 -1.48 -7.88 -1.49
N GLY A 60 -2.12 -8.53 -2.47
CA GLY A 60 -3.26 -7.96 -3.18
C GLY A 60 -2.90 -6.74 -4.04
N ILE A 61 -1.61 -6.52 -4.30
CA ILE A 61 -1.11 -5.47 -5.18
C ILE A 61 -1.02 -6.07 -6.59
N PRO A 62 -1.71 -5.50 -7.60
CA PRO A 62 -1.55 -5.90 -9.00
C PRO A 62 -0.10 -5.69 -9.47
N ASP A 63 0.40 -6.54 -10.37
CA ASP A 63 1.80 -6.44 -10.84
C ASP A 63 2.10 -5.08 -11.51
N ASN A 64 1.12 -4.50 -12.21
CA ASN A 64 1.20 -3.20 -12.88
C ASN A 64 0.42 -2.10 -12.15
N TRP A 65 0.29 -2.18 -10.83
CA TRP A 65 -0.48 -1.22 -10.02
C TRP A 65 -0.09 0.25 -10.23
N TYR A 66 1.16 0.53 -10.59
CA TYR A 66 1.68 1.89 -10.82
C TYR A 66 1.20 2.50 -12.14
N GLU A 67 0.68 1.69 -13.06
CA GLU A 67 0.11 2.13 -14.33
C GLU A 67 -1.35 2.56 -14.21
N ASP A 68 -2.04 2.17 -13.14
CA ASP A 68 -3.40 2.60 -12.84
C ASP A 68 -3.48 4.12 -12.74
N ASP A 69 -4.54 4.72 -13.30
CA ASP A 69 -4.77 6.18 -13.34
C ASP A 69 -4.66 6.83 -11.96
N PHE A 70 -5.05 6.12 -10.90
CA PHE A 70 -4.89 6.63 -9.54
C PHE A 70 -3.41 6.85 -9.21
N TRP A 71 -2.54 5.89 -9.51
CA TRP A 71 -1.14 5.92 -9.14
C TRP A 71 -0.28 6.70 -10.12
N SER A 72 -0.51 6.56 -11.43
CA SER A 72 0.26 7.25 -12.48
C SER A 72 0.20 8.76 -12.32
N ALA A 73 -0.98 9.32 -12.00
CA ALA A 73 -1.17 10.75 -11.73
C ALA A 73 -0.39 11.27 -10.49
N ARG A 74 0.08 10.37 -9.61
CA ARG A 74 0.80 10.69 -8.36
C ARG A 74 2.29 10.34 -8.43
N LEU A 75 2.69 9.67 -9.51
CA LEU A 75 4.08 9.32 -9.80
C LEU A 75 4.73 10.26 -10.82
N ALA A 76 3.91 10.96 -11.62
CA ALA A 76 4.32 12.08 -12.48
C ALA A 76 4.89 13.26 -11.68
#